data_AF-A0A1T5KGC5-F1
#
_entry.id   AF-A0A1T5KGC5-F1
#
_cell.length_a   1.000
_cell.length_b   1.000
_cell.length_c   1.000
_cell.angle_alpha   90.00
_cell.angle_beta   90.00
_cell.angle_gamma   90.00
#
_symmetry.space_group_name_H-M   'P 1'
#
loop_
_entity.id
_entity.type
_entity.pdbx_description
1 polymer ?
#
loop_
_entity_poly.entity_id
_entity_poly.type
_entity_poly.pdbx_seq_one_letter_code
_entity_poly.pdbx_strand_id
1 'polypeptide(L)' 'MKVCIYLRKSRAGENMSVEEVLSRHKTTLLAYSKKYNYNVLDIKEEVVSGESIARRPKMLQLLK' A
#
# COMPACT_ATOMS: atom_id res chain seq x y z
N MET A 1 16.09 9.77 -2.95
CA MET A 1 15.11 9.46 -4.02
C MET A 1 13.70 9.66 -3.48
N LYS A 2 12.78 10.24 -4.26
CA LYS A 2 11.38 10.43 -3.86
C LYS A 2 10.57 9.19 -4.24
N VAL A 3 9.75 8.66 -3.33
CA VAL A 3 8.97 7.44 -3.55
C VAL A 3 7.56 7.59 -3.00
N CYS A 4 6.62 6.80 -3.52
CA CYS A 4 5.28 6.65 -2.97
C CYS A 4 5.05 5.20 -2.53
N ILE A 5 4.26 5.00 -1.48
CA ILE A 5 3.93 3.67 -0.97
C ILE A 5 2.48 3.35 -1.34
N TYR A 6 2.25 2.15 -1.87
CA TYR A 6 0.93 1.62 -2.18
C TYR A 6 0.67 0.33 -1.40
N LEU A 7 -0.37 0.32 -0.58
CA LEU A 7 -0.81 -0.81 0.24
C LEU A 7 -2.17 -1.30 -0.25
N ARG A 8 -2.29 -2.60 -0.50
CA ARG A 8 -3.54 -3.23 -0.94
C ARG A 8 -3.80 -4.51 -0.17
N LYS A 9 -5.01 -4.64 0.39
CA LYS A 9 -5.55 -5.93 0.85
C LYS A 9 -6.60 -6.45 -0.13
N SER A 10 -6.53 -7.73 -0.49
CA SER A 10 -7.64 -8.38 -1.18
C SER A 10 -8.77 -8.68 -0.18
N ARG A 11 -10.03 -8.52 -0.60
CA ARG A 11 -11.20 -8.91 0.21
C ARG A 11 -11.30 -10.42 0.43
N ALA A 12 -10.74 -11.20 -0.50
CA ALA A 12 -10.82 -12.67 -0.49
C ALA A 12 -9.77 -13.36 0.42
N GLY A 13 -8.97 -12.60 1.18
CA GLY A 13 -7.89 -13.13 1.99
C GLY A 13 -8.11 -12.95 3.50
N GLU A 14 -7.80 -14.02 4.23
CA GLU A 14 -7.56 -14.24 5.67
C GLU A 14 -8.47 -13.54 6.70
N ASN A 15 -8.80 -14.30 7.75
CA ASN A 15 -9.54 -13.89 8.96
C ASN A 15 -8.83 -12.82 9.80
N MET A 16 -7.75 -12.22 9.30
CA MET A 16 -7.04 -11.12 9.94
C MET A 16 -7.71 -9.79 9.60
N SER A 17 -7.75 -8.91 10.61
CA SER A 17 -8.27 -7.55 10.50
C SER A 17 -7.52 -6.79 9.39
N VAL A 18 -8.27 -6.04 8.59
CA VAL A 18 -7.73 -5.23 7.49
C VAL A 18 -6.62 -4.30 8.02
N GLU A 19 -6.87 -3.70 9.16
CA GLU A 19 -6.00 -2.74 9.84
C GLU A 19 -4.66 -3.38 10.22
N GLU A 20 -4.69 -4.62 10.72
CA GLU A 20 -3.50 -5.34 11.17
C GLU A 20 -2.58 -5.66 9.99
N VAL A 21 -3.17 -6.19 8.91
CA VAL A 21 -2.43 -6.54 7.68
C VAL A 21 -1.83 -5.28 7.06
N LEU A 22 -2.60 -4.20 6.91
CA LEU A 22 -2.11 -2.96 6.31
C LEU A 22 -1.03 -2.30 7.18
N SER A 23 -1.22 -2.27 8.51
CA SER A 23 -0.27 -1.70 9.46
C SER A 23 1.08 -2.42 9.44
N ARG A 24 1.08 -3.75 9.37
CA ARG A 24 2.31 -4.55 9.26
C ARG A 24 3.08 -4.21 7.98
N HIS A 25 2.42 -4.21 6.82
CA HIS A 25 3.06 -3.85 5.56
C HIS A 25 3.58 -2.41 5.56
N LYS A 26 2.80 -1.47 6.09
CA LYS A 26 3.19 -0.06 6.23
C LYS A 26 4.47 0.08 7.03
N THR A 27 4.53 -0.58 8.19
CA THR A 27 5.69 -0.53 9.09
C THR A 27 6.94 -1.07 8.39
N THR A 28 6.84 -2.19 7.68
CA THR A 28 7.94 -2.76 6.91
C THR A 28 8.45 -1.81 5.82
N LEU A 29 7.54 -1.22 5.03
CA LEU A 29 7.92 -0.31 3.95
C LEU A 29 8.50 1.01 4.48
N LEU A 30 7.99 1.52 5.59
CA LEU A 30 8.55 2.70 6.25
C LEU A 30 9.95 2.42 6.80
N ALA A 31 10.16 1.28 7.47
CA ALA A 31 11.48 0.89 7.94
C ALA A 31 12.48 0.73 6.78
N TYR A 32 12.04 0.13 5.67
CA TYR A 32 12.82 0.04 4.44
C TYR A 32 13.15 1.43 3.88
N SER A 33 12.16 2.32 3.75
CA SER A 33 12.38 3.68 3.24
C SER A 33 13.39 4.46 4.08
N LYS A 34 13.33 4.33 5.42
CA LYS A 34 14.31 4.95 6.34
C LYS A 34 15.70 4.37 6.15
N LYS A 35 15.82 3.04 6.06
CA LYS A 35 17.10 2.35 5.86
C LYS A 35 17.82 2.78 4.58
N TYR A 36 17.07 3.05 3.51
CA TYR A 36 17.61 3.43 2.20
C TYR A 36 17.51 4.94 1.91
N ASN A 37 17.17 5.75 2.92
CA ASN A 37 17.05 7.20 2.82
C ASN A 37 16.13 7.67 1.67
N TYR A 38 15.00 6.97 1.50
CA TYR A 38 13.94 7.38 0.57
C TYR A 38 13.00 8.40 1.22
N ASN A 39 12.66 9.43 0.46
CA ASN A 39 11.67 10.42 0.87
C ASN A 39 10.28 9.95 0.43
N VAL A 40 9.50 9.44 1.38
CA VAL A 40 8.12 8.98 1.13
C VAL A 40 7.21 10.19 1.00
N LEU A 41 6.71 10.45 -0.20
CA LEU A 41 5.84 11.59 -0.50
C LEU A 41 4.38 11.31 -0.14
N ASP A 42 3.93 10.07 -0.33
CA ASP A 42 2.53 9.69 -0.18
C ASP A 42 2.41 8.20 0.15
N ILE A 43 1.36 7.86 0.88
CA ILE A 43 1.00 6.49 1.25
C ILE A 43 -0.48 6.30 0.93
N LYS A 44 -0.77 5.38 0.02
CA LYS A 44 -2.13 5.07 -0.42
C LYS A 44 -2.53 3.66 -0.01
N GLU A 45 -3.69 3.52 0.62
CA GLU A 45 -4.18 2.25 1.18
C GLU A 45 -5.58 1.94 0.63
N GLU A 46 -5.82 0.70 0.18
CA GLU A 46 -7.15 0.25 -0.28
C GLU A 46 -7.42 -1.24 -0.05
N VAL A 47 -8.71 -1.57 0.10
CA VAL A 47 -9.20 -2.95 0.26
C VAL A 47 -10.04 -3.34 -0.95
N VAL A 48 -9.38 -3.87 -1.99
CA VAL A 48 -10.04 -4.22 -3.25
C VAL A 48 -9.57 -5.56 -3.78
N SER A 49 -10.54 -6.35 -4.22
CA SER A 49 -10.31 -7.52 -5.06
C SER A 49 -10.52 -7.08 -6.50
N GLY A 50 -9.42 -6.75 -7.17
CA GLY A 50 -9.41 -6.36 -8.57
C GLY A 50 -8.29 -7.09 -9.30
N GLU A 51 -8.66 -7.88 -10.30
CA GLU A 51 -7.71 -8.59 -11.17
C GLU A 51 -6.95 -7.59 -12.08
N SER A 52 -7.51 -6.39 -12.29
CA SER A 52 -6.93 -5.32 -13.11
C SER A 52 -6.63 -4.04 -12.33
N ILE A 53 -5.64 -3.25 -12.78
CA ILE A 53 -5.29 -1.94 -12.20
C ILE A 53 -6.44 -0.93 -12.30
N ALA A 54 -7.24 -1.01 -13.37
CA ALA A 54 -8.41 -0.14 -13.55
C ALA A 54 -9.43 -0.22 -12.40
N ARG A 55 -9.44 -1.33 -11.65
CA ARG A 55 -10.31 -1.55 -10.48
C ARG A 55 -9.67 -1.15 -9.14
N ARG A 56 -8.54 -0.43 -9.17
CA ARG A 56 -7.74 -0.02 -8.01
C ARG A 56 -7.69 1.52 -7.93
N PRO A 57 -8.72 2.18 -7.39
CA PRO A 57 -8.81 3.65 -7.41
C PRO A 57 -7.61 4.34 -6.76
N LYS A 58 -7.03 3.76 -5.70
CA LYS A 58 -5.87 4.37 -5.04
C LYS A 58 -4.58 4.18 -5.83
N MET A 59 -4.43 3.05 -6.52
CA MET A 59 -3.34 2.87 -7.49
C MET A 59 -3.44 3.88 -8.63
N LEU A 60 -4.63 4.08 -9.19
CA LEU A 60 -4.85 5.06 -10.26
C LEU A 60 -4.55 6.50 -9.81
N GLN A 61 -4.85 6.84 -8.55
CA GLN A 61 -4.47 8.14 -7.99
C GLN A 61 -2.95 8.30 -7.87
N LEU A 62 -2.22 7.22 -7.56
CA LEU A 62 -0.77 7.24 -7.41
C LEU A 62 -0.01 7.27 -8.75
N LEU A 63 -0.62 6.76 -9.82
CA LEU A 63 -0.06 6.75 -11.18
C LEU A 63 -0.27 8.06 -11.94
N LYS A 64 -1.07 8.98 -11.40
CA LYS A 64 -1.25 10.33 -11.96
C LYS A 64 -0.11 11.24 -11.52
#